data_AF-A0ABD6E636-F1
#
_entry.id   AF-A0ABD6E636-F1
#
_cell.length_a   1.000
_cell.length_b   1.000
_cell.length_c   1.000
_cell.angle_alpha   90.00
_cell.angle_beta   90.00
_cell.angle_gamma   90.00
#
_symmetry.space_group_name_H-M   'P 1'
#
loop_
_entity.id
_entity.type
_entity.pdbx_description
1 polymer ?
#
loop_
_entity_poly.entity_id
_entity_poly.type
_entity_poly.pdbx_seq_one_letter_code
_entity_poly.pdbx_strand_id
1 'polypeptide(L)'
;MGSCLKSTLIFISDIYFLFVSVLFWFLNVFRKRRIVTKPDDGLLLISATQAAEMIRRKEITSSDLLEAYIKRIEQVNGIINAVVVKDYTCARHTAAEIDAVLAKLTDDSDEYNELITAKPLLGVPFTVKDCIEVNGLACTAGLSCRKGTKAVKDAVVIERMRNSGAIILAVTNVPEVCMWWESFNSIYGRSSNPYDSRRITGGSSGGEAALISSAGSVVGIGSDIGGSIRMPSYFNGVFGLKPTPGIVPLDGHLPEPVGYRTEMLRIGPICRYAEDLTVMLKVLADNDGLSRILGNPVDLHGLRVFYMKGLKTPLVQPLSSDCENALRRVFFFCFVTV
;
A
#
# COMPACT_ATOMS: atom_id res chain seq x y z
N MET A 1 -16.18 32.49 -20.87
CA MET A 1 -17.06 32.57 -19.68
C MET A 1 -16.70 33.85 -18.94
N GLY A 2 -17.63 34.80 -18.78
CA GLY A 2 -17.32 36.11 -18.17
C GLY A 2 -16.77 35.98 -16.74
N SER A 3 -15.86 36.88 -16.34
CA SER A 3 -15.22 36.88 -15.01
C SER A 3 -16.23 36.92 -13.85
N CYS A 4 -17.35 37.61 -14.05
CA CYS A 4 -18.48 37.65 -13.11
C CYS A 4 -19.10 36.26 -12.91
N LEU A 5 -19.49 35.58 -14.00
CA LEU A 5 -20.10 34.24 -13.92
C LEU A 5 -19.17 33.22 -13.25
N LYS A 6 -17.87 33.24 -13.56
CA LYS A 6 -16.89 32.36 -12.92
C LYS A 6 -16.82 32.59 -11.41
N SER A 7 -16.78 33.84 -10.98
CA SER A 7 -16.69 34.21 -9.55
C SER A 7 -17.96 33.79 -8.80
N THR A 8 -19.14 34.02 -9.40
CA THR A 8 -20.42 33.55 -8.86
C THR A 8 -20.45 32.04 -8.69
N LEU A 9 -20.00 31.28 -9.70
CA LEU A 9 -19.96 29.82 -9.62
C LEU A 9 -19.00 29.29 -8.55
N ILE A 10 -17.83 29.95 -8.37
CA ILE A 10 -16.90 29.61 -7.29
C ILE A 10 -17.57 29.83 -5.94
N PHE A 11 -18.23 30.98 -5.74
CA PHE A 11 -18.92 31.27 -4.48
C PHE A 11 -20.03 30.26 -4.16
N ILE A 12 -20.84 29.88 -5.17
CA ILE A 12 -21.87 28.83 -5.01
C ILE A 12 -21.21 27.49 -4.61
N SER A 13 -20.10 27.15 -5.26
CA SER A 13 -19.33 25.95 -4.95
C SER A 13 -18.80 25.94 -3.52
N ASP A 14 -18.26 27.06 -3.04
CA ASP A 14 -17.75 27.20 -1.68
C ASP A 14 -18.87 27.00 -0.63
N ILE A 15 -20.05 27.58 -0.87
CA ILE A 15 -21.23 27.36 -0.02
C ILE A 15 -21.66 25.90 -0.03
N TYR A 16 -21.68 25.26 -1.21
CA TYR A 16 -22.03 23.84 -1.35
C TYR A 16 -21.08 22.96 -0.53
N PHE A 17 -19.76 23.13 -0.69
CA PHE A 17 -18.78 22.33 0.05
C PHE A 17 -18.81 22.61 1.56
N LEU A 18 -19.08 23.86 1.98
CA LEU A 18 -19.30 24.19 3.38
C LEU A 18 -20.53 23.46 3.94
N PHE A 19 -21.65 23.49 3.23
CA PHE A 19 -22.87 22.78 3.63
C PHE A 19 -22.63 21.28 3.76
N VAL A 20 -22.00 20.66 2.76
CA VAL A 20 -21.62 19.23 2.80
C VAL A 20 -20.74 18.94 4.02
N SER A 21 -19.74 19.79 4.28
CA SER A 21 -18.84 19.62 5.42
C SER A 21 -19.58 19.69 6.77
N VAL A 22 -20.48 20.66 6.94
CA VAL A 22 -21.29 20.81 8.16
C VAL A 22 -22.26 19.64 8.34
N LEU A 23 -22.93 19.20 7.26
CA LEU A 23 -23.83 18.07 7.28
C LEU A 23 -23.10 16.79 7.71
N PHE A 24 -21.98 16.46 7.08
CA PHE A 24 -21.21 15.27 7.44
C PHE A 24 -20.54 15.39 8.80
N TRP A 25 -20.15 16.59 9.23
CA TRP A 25 -19.70 16.82 10.60
C TRP A 25 -20.81 16.46 11.60
N PHE A 26 -22.02 16.99 11.40
CA PHE A 26 -23.18 16.71 12.24
C PHE A 26 -23.54 15.21 12.25
N LEU A 27 -23.63 14.57 11.09
CA LEU A 27 -23.90 13.12 11.00
C LEU A 27 -22.83 12.29 11.75
N ASN A 28 -21.56 12.72 11.70
CA ASN A 28 -20.47 12.01 12.38
C ASN A 28 -20.46 12.19 13.90
N VAL A 29 -21.15 13.20 14.46
CA VAL A 29 -21.34 13.35 15.91
C VAL A 29 -22.05 12.12 16.49
N PHE A 30 -23.02 11.58 15.76
CA PHE A 30 -23.82 10.43 16.21
C PHE A 30 -23.18 9.06 15.90
N ARG A 31 -22.03 9.03 15.21
CA ARG A 31 -21.33 7.79 14.88
C ARG A 31 -20.24 7.51 15.90
N LYS A 32 -20.19 6.27 16.42
CA LYS A 32 -19.11 5.84 17.31
C LYS A 32 -17.77 5.92 16.58
N ARG A 33 -16.88 6.78 17.06
CA ARG A 33 -15.48 6.84 16.62
C ARG A 33 -14.70 5.70 17.28
N ARG A 34 -14.03 4.89 16.47
CA ARG A 34 -12.99 3.95 16.93
C ARG A 34 -11.66 4.36 16.29
N ILE A 35 -10.58 4.11 17.01
CA ILE A 35 -9.21 4.45 16.60
C ILE A 35 -8.36 3.20 16.87
N VAL A 36 -7.47 2.89 15.95
CA VAL A 36 -6.48 1.83 16.15
C VAL A 36 -5.41 2.34 17.13
N THR A 37 -5.13 1.57 18.18
CA THR A 37 -4.10 1.90 19.17
C THR A 37 -2.71 1.80 18.56
N LYS A 38 -1.72 2.46 19.15
CA LYS A 38 -0.31 2.29 18.74
C LYS A 38 0.13 0.82 18.94
N PRO A 39 1.00 0.27 18.08
CA PRO A 39 1.60 -1.04 18.33
C PRO A 39 2.50 -0.98 19.58
N ASP A 40 2.53 -2.09 20.33
CA ASP A 40 3.33 -2.29 21.54
C ASP A 40 4.56 -3.18 21.31
N ASP A 41 4.58 -3.93 20.20
CA ASP A 41 5.69 -4.78 19.79
C ASP A 41 6.69 -4.02 18.89
N GLY A 42 7.98 -4.04 19.27
CA GLY A 42 9.06 -3.38 18.54
C GLY A 42 9.31 -3.97 17.16
N LEU A 43 9.02 -5.26 16.93
CA LEU A 43 9.15 -5.91 15.60
C LEU A 43 8.19 -5.31 14.57
N LEU A 44 7.11 -4.69 15.03
CA LEU A 44 6.17 -3.98 14.15
C LEU A 44 6.67 -2.60 13.74
N LEU A 45 7.76 -2.10 14.32
CA LEU A 45 8.28 -0.73 14.15
C LEU A 45 9.60 -0.65 13.38
N ILE A 46 10.03 -1.75 12.76
CA ILE A 46 11.17 -1.81 11.85
C ILE A 46 10.68 -1.86 10.40
N SER A 47 11.50 -1.38 9.46
CA SER A 47 11.20 -1.45 8.02
C SER A 47 11.34 -2.87 7.47
N ALA A 48 10.80 -3.14 6.28
CA ALA A 48 10.98 -4.44 5.63
C ALA A 48 12.45 -4.70 5.31
N THR A 49 13.17 -3.65 4.92
CA THR A 49 14.61 -3.70 4.64
C THR A 49 15.40 -4.06 5.91
N GLN A 50 15.09 -3.42 7.04
CA GLN A 50 15.69 -3.75 8.33
C GLN A 50 15.34 -5.16 8.79
N ALA A 51 14.06 -5.55 8.68
CA ALA A 51 13.61 -6.88 9.06
C ALA A 51 14.34 -7.98 8.28
N ALA A 52 14.45 -7.85 6.96
CA ALA A 52 15.21 -8.80 6.13
C ALA A 52 16.67 -8.90 6.58
N GLU A 53 17.30 -7.75 6.90
CA GLU A 53 18.69 -7.73 7.37
C GLU A 53 18.86 -8.41 8.74
N MET A 54 17.97 -8.12 9.69
CA MET A 54 17.99 -8.74 11.02
C MET A 54 17.74 -10.26 10.95
N ILE A 55 16.87 -10.71 10.04
CA ILE A 55 16.64 -12.15 9.78
C ILE A 55 17.90 -12.81 9.22
N ARG A 56 18.56 -12.19 8.23
CA ARG A 56 19.82 -12.73 7.67
C ARG A 56 20.90 -12.87 8.72
N ARG A 57 21.02 -11.87 9.61
CA ARG A 57 21.95 -11.86 10.74
C ARG A 57 21.52 -12.74 11.92
N LYS A 58 20.37 -13.44 11.80
CA LYS A 58 19.81 -14.30 12.85
C LYS A 58 19.55 -13.54 14.16
N GLU A 59 19.35 -12.22 14.09
CA GLU A 59 19.02 -11.36 15.23
C GLU A 59 17.55 -11.52 15.64
N ILE A 60 16.69 -11.81 14.66
CA ILE A 60 15.29 -12.21 14.83
C ILE A 60 15.00 -13.39 13.90
N THR A 61 13.93 -14.14 14.17
CA THR A 61 13.45 -15.18 13.25
C THR A 61 12.33 -14.66 12.35
N SER A 62 12.18 -15.27 11.18
CA SER A 62 11.03 -15.05 10.29
C SER A 62 9.72 -15.40 11.00
N SER A 63 9.72 -16.48 11.78
CA SER A 63 8.55 -16.91 12.57
C SER A 63 8.14 -15.88 13.62
N ASP A 64 9.08 -15.31 14.38
CA ASP A 64 8.77 -14.28 15.39
C ASP A 64 8.18 -13.02 14.76
N LEU A 65 8.77 -12.56 13.65
CA LEU A 65 8.26 -11.41 12.90
C LEU A 65 6.85 -11.68 12.37
N LEU A 66 6.63 -12.87 11.80
CA LEU A 66 5.32 -13.27 11.28
C LEU A 66 4.26 -13.31 12.38
N GLU A 67 4.55 -13.92 13.53
CA GLU A 67 3.61 -13.99 14.64
C GLU A 67 3.28 -12.60 15.21
N ALA A 68 4.26 -11.69 15.27
CA ALA A 68 4.00 -10.30 15.65
C ALA A 68 2.97 -9.65 14.71
N TYR A 69 3.12 -9.82 13.40
CA TYR A 69 2.15 -9.30 12.42
C TYR A 69 0.79 -9.99 12.51
N ILE A 70 0.74 -11.32 12.66
CA ILE A 70 -0.53 -12.05 12.83
C ILE A 70 -1.29 -11.55 14.06
N LYS A 71 -0.61 -11.48 15.22
CA LYS A 71 -1.19 -10.94 16.47
C LYS A 71 -1.71 -9.53 16.25
N ARG A 72 -0.96 -8.69 15.54
CA ARG A 72 -1.38 -7.32 15.25
C ARG A 72 -2.60 -7.25 14.36
N ILE A 73 -2.69 -8.07 13.31
CA ILE A 73 -3.88 -8.12 12.45
C ILE A 73 -5.12 -8.50 13.27
N GLU A 74 -5.03 -9.50 14.15
CA GLU A 74 -6.17 -9.91 14.97
C GLU A 74 -6.64 -8.80 15.92
N GLN A 75 -5.73 -7.96 16.43
CA GLN A 75 -6.09 -6.82 17.26
C GLN A 75 -6.83 -5.72 16.50
N VAL A 76 -6.44 -5.44 15.25
CA VAL A 76 -6.90 -4.23 14.53
C VAL A 76 -7.98 -4.50 13.49
N ASN A 77 -8.04 -5.70 12.91
CA ASN A 77 -8.90 -5.95 11.75
C ASN A 77 -10.40 -5.86 12.09
N GLY A 78 -10.79 -6.15 13.33
CA GLY A 78 -12.18 -5.93 13.80
C GLY A 78 -12.62 -4.46 13.82
N ILE A 79 -11.69 -3.52 13.72
CA ILE A 79 -11.95 -2.07 13.63
C ILE A 79 -11.90 -1.60 12.16
N ILE A 80 -10.88 -2.03 11.42
CA ILE A 80 -10.58 -1.48 10.08
C ILE A 80 -11.13 -2.31 8.93
N ASN A 81 -11.45 -3.59 9.13
CA ASN A 81 -11.94 -4.51 8.10
C ASN A 81 -11.12 -4.43 6.80
N ALA A 82 -9.81 -4.61 6.93
CA ALA A 82 -8.85 -4.48 5.84
C ALA A 82 -8.43 -5.84 5.27
N VAL A 83 -8.28 -6.86 6.11
CA VAL A 83 -7.95 -8.24 5.69
C VAL A 83 -9.23 -9.03 5.42
N VAL A 84 -9.31 -9.62 4.24
CA VAL A 84 -10.47 -10.41 3.77
C VAL A 84 -10.16 -11.90 3.65
N VAL A 85 -8.90 -12.27 3.48
CA VAL A 85 -8.41 -13.66 3.53
C VAL A 85 -7.11 -13.70 4.32
N LYS A 86 -6.98 -14.66 5.24
CA LYS A 86 -5.79 -14.90 6.07
C LYS A 86 -5.08 -16.15 5.55
N ASP A 87 -3.80 -16.05 5.21
CA ASP A 87 -2.99 -17.19 4.74
C ASP A 87 -2.01 -17.70 5.81
N TYR A 88 -2.38 -17.56 7.08
CA TYR A 88 -1.48 -17.74 8.22
C TYR A 88 -0.86 -19.14 8.31
N THR A 89 -1.59 -20.18 7.93
CA THR A 89 -1.07 -21.55 7.99
C THR A 89 0.07 -21.75 7.00
N CYS A 90 -0.12 -21.30 5.75
CA CYS A 90 0.91 -21.36 4.72
C CYS A 90 2.09 -20.44 5.10
N ALA A 91 1.79 -19.22 5.55
CA ALA A 91 2.79 -18.25 5.98
C ALA A 91 3.70 -18.79 7.10
N ARG A 92 3.12 -19.45 8.12
CA ARG A 92 3.88 -20.07 9.22
C ARG A 92 4.80 -21.18 8.73
N HIS A 93 4.32 -22.01 7.81
CA HIS A 93 5.13 -23.07 7.23
C HIS A 93 6.34 -22.48 6.51
N THR A 94 6.13 -21.49 5.63
CA THR A 94 7.22 -20.82 4.91
C THR A 94 8.20 -20.10 5.85
N ALA A 95 7.70 -19.47 6.91
CA ALA A 95 8.56 -18.82 7.90
C ALA A 95 9.47 -19.84 8.61
N ALA A 96 8.89 -20.96 9.07
CA ALA A 96 9.64 -22.04 9.72
C ALA A 96 10.67 -22.70 8.78
N GLU A 97 10.35 -22.85 7.49
CA GLU A 97 11.29 -23.34 6.48
C GLU A 97 12.49 -22.40 6.30
N ILE A 98 12.24 -21.09 6.22
CA ILE A 98 13.30 -20.07 6.11
C ILE A 98 14.21 -20.11 7.33
N ASP A 99 13.62 -20.17 8.53
CA ASP A 99 14.38 -20.25 9.79
C ASP A 99 15.23 -21.54 9.85
N ALA A 100 14.67 -22.67 9.41
CA ALA A 100 15.39 -23.95 9.36
C ALA A 100 16.52 -23.98 8.32
N VAL A 101 16.37 -23.29 7.19
CA VAL A 101 17.44 -23.12 6.20
C VAL A 101 18.56 -22.25 6.77
N LEU A 102 18.23 -21.08 7.33
CA LEU A 102 19.22 -20.17 7.92
C LEU A 102 19.98 -20.81 9.09
N ALA A 103 19.33 -21.63 9.92
CA ALA A 103 19.97 -22.33 11.03
C ALA A 103 21.04 -23.34 10.59
N LYS A 104 20.97 -23.85 9.35
CA LYS A 104 21.94 -24.80 8.79
C LYS A 104 23.11 -24.13 8.07
N LEU A 105 22.94 -22.87 7.66
CA LEU A 105 23.95 -22.12 6.92
C LEU A 105 24.99 -21.52 7.88
N THR A 106 26.25 -21.68 7.51
CA THR A 106 27.36 -20.99 8.18
C THR A 106 27.44 -19.58 7.63
N ASP A 107 27.68 -18.61 8.53
CA ASP A 107 27.82 -17.22 8.13
C ASP A 107 28.99 -17.08 7.14
N ASP A 108 28.81 -16.23 6.12
CA ASP A 108 29.77 -15.99 5.03
C ASP A 108 30.09 -17.19 4.11
N SER A 109 29.37 -18.32 4.20
CA SER A 109 29.51 -19.40 3.20
C SER A 109 29.04 -18.95 1.82
N ASP A 110 29.52 -19.59 0.75
CA ASP A 110 29.07 -19.31 -0.62
C ASP A 110 27.55 -19.46 -0.75
N GLU A 111 26.97 -20.47 -0.10
CA GLU A 111 25.53 -20.74 -0.08
C GLU A 111 24.75 -19.64 0.66
N TYR A 112 25.30 -19.13 1.77
CA TYR A 112 24.73 -17.98 2.48
C TYR A 112 24.76 -16.73 1.62
N ASN A 113 25.89 -16.43 0.99
CA ASN A 113 26.07 -15.27 0.11
C ASN A 113 25.14 -15.32 -1.11
N GLU A 114 24.97 -16.50 -1.70
CA GLU A 114 24.01 -16.73 -2.79
C GLU A 114 22.57 -16.50 -2.32
N LEU A 115 22.19 -17.05 -1.16
CA LEU A 115 20.85 -16.89 -0.59
C LEU A 115 20.51 -15.42 -0.34
N ILE A 116 21.37 -14.67 0.35
CA ILE A 116 21.08 -13.27 0.71
C ILE A 116 21.02 -12.37 -0.53
N THR A 117 21.81 -12.68 -1.56
CA THR A 117 21.82 -11.94 -2.83
C THR A 117 20.54 -12.21 -3.62
N ALA A 118 20.10 -13.46 -3.67
CA ALA A 118 18.89 -13.87 -4.40
C ALA A 118 17.60 -13.48 -3.68
N LYS A 119 17.62 -13.34 -2.35
CA LYS A 119 16.42 -13.14 -1.50
C LYS A 119 16.46 -11.78 -0.77
N PRO A 120 16.23 -10.64 -1.48
CA PRO A 120 16.31 -9.32 -0.87
C PRO A 120 15.24 -9.05 0.22
N LEU A 121 14.18 -9.84 0.29
CA LEU A 121 13.11 -9.74 1.29
C LEU A 121 12.91 -11.05 2.08
N LEU A 122 13.99 -11.81 2.28
CA LEU A 122 13.97 -13.10 2.99
C LEU A 122 13.23 -13.01 4.33
N GLY A 123 12.16 -13.79 4.48
CA GLY A 123 11.39 -13.91 5.72
C GLY A 123 10.45 -12.74 6.02
N VAL A 124 10.35 -11.74 5.15
CA VAL A 124 9.50 -10.57 5.41
C VAL A 124 8.05 -10.86 5.00
N PRO A 125 7.06 -10.70 5.91
CA PRO A 125 5.66 -10.85 5.56
C PRO A 125 5.12 -9.64 4.76
N PHE A 126 4.26 -9.90 3.79
CA PHE A 126 3.60 -8.87 2.99
C PHE A 126 2.13 -9.19 2.71
N THR A 127 1.38 -8.18 2.29
CA THR A 127 -0.03 -8.31 1.91
C THR A 127 -0.30 -7.92 0.46
N VAL A 128 -1.42 -8.41 -0.06
CA VAL A 128 -1.81 -8.22 -1.46
C VAL A 128 -3.27 -7.86 -1.59
N LYS A 129 -3.55 -6.90 -2.47
CA LYS A 129 -4.90 -6.47 -2.81
C LYS A 129 -5.74 -7.59 -3.46
N ASP A 130 -7.03 -7.71 -3.11
CA ASP A 130 -8.03 -8.66 -3.67
C ASP A 130 -8.42 -8.37 -5.14
N CYS A 131 -7.41 -8.22 -5.99
CA CYS A 131 -7.52 -8.09 -7.43
C CYS A 131 -6.23 -8.51 -8.14
N ILE A 132 -5.28 -9.08 -7.41
CA ILE A 132 -4.02 -9.60 -7.90
C ILE A 132 -4.03 -11.08 -7.59
N GLU A 133 -3.86 -11.91 -8.62
CA GLU A 133 -3.95 -13.36 -8.50
C GLU A 133 -2.86 -13.92 -7.57
N VAL A 134 -3.29 -14.68 -6.57
CA VAL A 134 -2.43 -15.53 -5.74
C VAL A 134 -3.01 -16.93 -5.74
N ASN A 135 -2.23 -17.90 -6.18
CA ASN A 135 -2.66 -19.29 -6.32
C ASN A 135 -3.30 -19.81 -5.02
N GLY A 136 -4.52 -20.30 -5.13
CA GLY A 136 -5.27 -20.87 -4.01
C GLY A 136 -5.94 -19.85 -3.07
N LEU A 137 -5.67 -18.55 -3.22
CA LEU A 137 -6.32 -17.48 -2.44
C LEU A 137 -7.40 -16.77 -3.26
N ALA A 138 -8.26 -16.02 -2.55
CA ALA A 138 -9.36 -15.30 -3.19
C ALA A 138 -8.83 -14.20 -4.13
N CYS A 139 -9.50 -14.07 -5.29
CA CYS A 139 -9.28 -12.98 -6.22
C CYS A 139 -10.64 -12.55 -6.81
N THR A 140 -11.37 -11.76 -6.03
CA THR A 140 -12.78 -11.44 -6.30
C THR A 140 -12.96 -10.08 -6.97
N ALA A 141 -11.99 -9.17 -6.87
CA ALA A 141 -12.14 -7.77 -7.28
C ALA A 141 -13.39 -7.10 -6.67
N GLY A 142 -13.83 -7.55 -5.48
CA GLY A 142 -15.04 -7.08 -4.80
C GLY A 142 -16.36 -7.40 -5.52
N LEU A 143 -16.36 -8.28 -6.53
CA LEU A 143 -17.56 -8.62 -7.30
C LEU A 143 -18.36 -9.76 -6.64
N SER A 144 -19.64 -9.50 -6.34
CA SER A 144 -20.53 -10.49 -5.72
C SER A 144 -20.56 -11.83 -6.46
N CYS A 145 -20.52 -11.80 -7.80
CA CYS A 145 -20.53 -13.00 -8.65
C CYS A 145 -19.22 -13.81 -8.60
N ARG A 146 -18.14 -13.25 -8.06
CA ARG A 146 -16.84 -13.91 -7.85
C ARG A 146 -16.62 -14.32 -6.40
N LYS A 147 -17.66 -14.24 -5.55
CA LYS A 147 -17.57 -14.68 -4.15
C LYS A 147 -17.17 -16.16 -4.10
N GLY A 148 -16.09 -16.46 -3.40
CA GLY A 148 -15.54 -17.82 -3.29
C GLY A 148 -14.63 -18.24 -4.44
N THR A 149 -14.45 -17.41 -5.49
CA THR A 149 -13.47 -17.67 -6.55
C THR A 149 -12.05 -17.52 -6.02
N LYS A 150 -11.22 -18.52 -6.32
CA LYS A 150 -9.79 -18.52 -6.03
C LYS A 150 -8.99 -18.44 -7.32
N ALA A 151 -7.84 -17.79 -7.27
CA ALA A 151 -6.93 -17.82 -8.41
C ALA A 151 -6.28 -19.20 -8.54
N VAL A 152 -5.98 -19.61 -9.78
CA VAL A 152 -5.38 -20.91 -10.12
C VAL A 152 -3.87 -20.83 -10.37
N LYS A 153 -3.33 -19.61 -10.36
CA LYS A 153 -1.91 -19.30 -10.54
C LYS A 153 -1.57 -18.01 -9.81
N ASP A 154 -0.28 -17.79 -9.60
CA ASP A 154 0.22 -16.51 -9.11
C ASP A 154 0.27 -15.49 -10.27
N ALA A 155 0.02 -14.22 -9.94
CA ALA A 155 0.41 -13.11 -10.78
C ALA A 155 1.95 -13.03 -10.83
N VAL A 156 2.52 -12.51 -11.92
CA VAL A 156 3.99 -12.43 -12.08
C VAL A 156 4.65 -11.66 -10.94
N VAL A 157 3.99 -10.61 -10.44
CA VAL A 157 4.47 -9.84 -9.28
C VAL A 157 4.49 -10.65 -7.98
N ILE A 158 3.61 -11.64 -7.83
CA ILE A 158 3.54 -12.51 -6.66
C ILE A 158 4.63 -13.57 -6.73
N GLU A 159 4.86 -14.16 -7.91
CA GLU A 159 5.98 -15.06 -8.15
C GLU A 159 7.30 -14.37 -7.80
N ARG A 160 7.48 -13.11 -8.23
CA ARG A 160 8.68 -12.30 -7.91
C ARG A 160 8.83 -12.05 -6.41
N MET A 161 7.75 -11.72 -5.71
CA MET A 161 7.80 -11.52 -4.27
C MET A 161 8.16 -12.81 -3.52
N ARG A 162 7.58 -13.96 -3.89
CA ARG A 162 7.99 -15.27 -3.34
C ARG A 162 9.45 -15.58 -3.66
N ASN A 163 9.87 -15.32 -4.89
CA ASN A 163 11.25 -15.50 -5.33
C ASN A 163 12.23 -14.59 -4.60
N SER A 164 11.79 -13.45 -4.08
CA SER A 164 12.60 -12.58 -3.22
C SER A 164 12.70 -13.04 -1.76
N GLY A 165 12.00 -14.12 -1.40
CA GLY A 165 11.96 -14.68 -0.04
C GLY A 165 10.86 -14.09 0.86
N ALA A 166 10.00 -13.22 0.32
CA ALA A 166 8.89 -12.63 1.05
C ALA A 166 7.73 -13.62 1.23
N ILE A 167 6.96 -13.46 2.31
CA ILE A 167 5.90 -14.39 2.74
C ILE A 167 4.53 -13.72 2.59
N ILE A 168 3.61 -14.33 1.86
CA ILE A 168 2.23 -13.82 1.78
C ILE A 168 1.54 -14.05 3.12
N LEU A 169 1.05 -12.97 3.73
CA LEU A 169 0.35 -13.01 5.01
C LEU A 169 -1.17 -13.03 4.84
N ALA A 170 -1.68 -12.19 3.95
CA ALA A 170 -3.12 -11.96 3.81
C ALA A 170 -3.47 -11.25 2.49
N VAL A 171 -4.74 -11.39 2.10
CA VAL A 171 -5.37 -10.62 1.02
C VAL A 171 -6.21 -9.48 1.62
N THR A 172 -6.13 -8.28 1.03
CA THR A 172 -6.82 -7.09 1.53
C THR A 172 -7.97 -6.59 0.65
N ASN A 173 -8.89 -5.86 1.29
CA ASN A 173 -10.15 -5.44 0.73
C ASN A 173 -10.05 -4.36 -0.35
N VAL A 174 -10.98 -4.39 -1.29
CA VAL A 174 -11.09 -3.50 -2.46
C VAL A 174 -12.52 -2.98 -2.63
N PRO A 175 -12.76 -1.89 -3.36
CA PRO A 175 -14.08 -1.64 -3.91
C PRO A 175 -14.44 -2.62 -5.03
N GLU A 176 -15.73 -2.74 -5.30
CA GLU A 176 -16.23 -3.46 -6.46
C GLU A 176 -15.53 -3.00 -7.75
N VAL A 177 -15.06 -3.97 -8.54
CA VAL A 177 -14.23 -3.82 -9.75
C VAL A 177 -13.00 -2.92 -9.60
N CYS A 178 -12.57 -2.64 -8.37
CA CYS A 178 -11.50 -1.68 -8.07
C CYS A 178 -11.77 -0.25 -8.58
N MET A 179 -13.03 0.11 -8.85
CA MET A 179 -13.42 1.38 -9.49
C MET A 179 -14.15 2.33 -8.53
N TRP A 180 -13.64 2.50 -7.32
CA TRP A 180 -14.15 3.51 -6.40
C TRP A 180 -13.08 4.00 -5.43
N TRP A 181 -13.33 5.16 -4.83
CA TRP A 181 -12.41 5.79 -3.89
C TRP A 181 -12.65 5.33 -2.45
N GLU A 182 -13.73 4.59 -2.17
CA GLU A 182 -14.00 3.94 -0.88
C GLU A 182 -13.86 2.44 -1.07
N SER A 183 -12.96 1.78 -0.33
CA SER A 183 -12.86 0.31 -0.33
C SER A 183 -14.07 -0.32 0.36
N PHE A 184 -15.15 -0.46 -0.42
CA PHE A 184 -16.41 -1.07 -0.04
C PHE A 184 -16.89 -2.01 -1.14
N ASN A 185 -17.29 -3.21 -0.75
CA ASN A 185 -18.03 -4.14 -1.60
C ASN A 185 -19.04 -4.93 -0.77
N SER A 186 -19.94 -5.63 -1.45
CA SER A 186 -20.99 -6.46 -0.86
C SER A 186 -20.50 -7.78 -0.24
N ILE A 187 -19.29 -8.23 -0.56
CA ILE A 187 -18.74 -9.51 -0.08
C ILE A 187 -18.18 -9.34 1.33
N TYR A 188 -17.33 -8.33 1.52
CA TYR A 188 -16.53 -8.11 2.72
C TYR A 188 -16.93 -6.84 3.47
N GLY A 189 -17.80 -6.01 2.89
CA GLY A 189 -18.17 -4.72 3.47
C GLY A 189 -17.09 -3.65 3.29
N ARG A 190 -17.10 -2.67 4.20
CA ARG A 190 -16.31 -1.44 4.10
C ARG A 190 -15.04 -1.51 4.94
N SER A 191 -13.90 -1.13 4.37
CA SER A 191 -12.70 -0.83 5.15
C SER A 191 -12.78 0.56 5.78
N SER A 192 -12.28 0.72 7.00
CA SER A 192 -12.34 1.96 7.77
C SER A 192 -10.95 2.48 8.12
N ASN A 193 -10.78 3.80 8.11
CA ASN A 193 -9.49 4.43 8.35
C ASN A 193 -9.04 4.24 9.83
N PRO A 194 -7.78 3.83 10.09
CA PRO A 194 -7.33 3.56 11.46
C PRO A 194 -7.27 4.78 12.38
N TYR A 195 -7.09 6.00 11.83
CA TYR A 195 -7.07 7.23 12.63
C TYR A 195 -8.47 7.67 13.07
N ASP A 196 -9.51 7.26 12.33
CA ASP A 196 -10.92 7.51 12.62
C ASP A 196 -11.81 6.55 11.80
N SER A 197 -12.40 5.56 12.45
CA SER A 197 -13.22 4.52 11.80
C SER A 197 -14.47 5.04 11.06
N ARG A 198 -14.82 6.32 11.25
CA ARG A 198 -15.93 6.96 10.52
C ARG A 198 -15.50 7.41 9.12
N ARG A 199 -14.19 7.53 8.88
CA ARG A 199 -13.59 8.02 7.63
C ARG A 199 -13.23 6.88 6.68
N ILE A 200 -13.17 7.25 5.41
CA ILE A 200 -12.77 6.42 4.27
C ILE A 200 -11.26 6.10 4.35
N THR A 201 -10.89 4.90 3.90
CA THR A 201 -9.48 4.48 3.74
C THR A 201 -8.86 4.95 2.42
N GLY A 202 -9.66 5.57 1.55
CA GLY A 202 -9.33 5.71 0.14
C GLY A 202 -9.56 4.39 -0.60
N GLY A 203 -9.34 4.43 -1.90
CA GLY A 203 -9.54 3.30 -2.78
C GLY A 203 -8.82 3.51 -4.12
N SER A 204 -8.61 2.46 -4.89
CA SER A 204 -9.11 1.10 -4.63
C SER A 204 -8.22 0.22 -3.74
N SER A 205 -6.99 0.64 -3.39
CA SER A 205 -6.10 -0.12 -2.49
C SER A 205 -6.24 0.33 -1.02
N GLY A 206 -7.48 0.60 -0.59
CA GLY A 206 -7.78 1.09 0.76
C GLY A 206 -7.51 0.08 1.87
N GLY A 207 -7.75 -1.22 1.61
CA GLY A 207 -7.43 -2.30 2.54
C GLY A 207 -5.94 -2.35 2.85
N GLU A 208 -5.08 -2.38 1.81
CA GLU A 208 -3.62 -2.32 1.96
C GLU A 208 -3.17 -1.13 2.82
N ALA A 209 -3.55 0.09 2.43
CA ALA A 209 -3.08 1.30 3.12
C ALA A 209 -3.57 1.38 4.58
N ALA A 210 -4.81 0.95 4.86
CA ALA A 210 -5.35 0.89 6.20
C ALA A 210 -4.64 -0.16 7.08
N LEU A 211 -4.30 -1.31 6.50
CA LEU A 211 -3.60 -2.36 7.22
C LEU A 211 -2.15 -1.97 7.56
N ILE A 212 -1.43 -1.42 6.58
CA ILE A 212 -0.03 -0.99 6.73
C ILE A 212 0.09 0.15 7.75
N SER A 213 -0.79 1.14 7.69
CA SER A 213 -0.83 2.23 8.68
C SER A 213 -1.22 1.77 10.08
N SER A 214 -1.96 0.65 10.20
CA SER A 214 -2.31 0.02 11.47
C SER A 214 -1.21 -0.87 12.04
N ALA A 215 -0.06 -0.96 11.38
CA ALA A 215 1.00 -1.91 11.66
C ALA A 215 0.64 -3.39 11.47
N GLY A 216 -0.45 -3.71 10.76
CA GLY A 216 -0.83 -5.09 10.43
C GLY A 216 -0.08 -5.67 9.22
N SER A 217 0.73 -4.86 8.55
CA SER A 217 1.66 -5.25 7.50
C SER A 217 2.77 -4.20 7.40
N VAL A 218 3.96 -4.55 6.89
CA VAL A 218 5.05 -3.60 6.65
C VAL A 218 5.05 -3.06 5.23
N VAL A 219 4.77 -3.96 4.28
CA VAL A 219 4.71 -3.70 2.84
C VAL A 219 3.55 -4.47 2.22
N GLY A 220 3.03 -3.95 1.12
CA GLY A 220 2.01 -4.63 0.37
C GLY A 220 1.91 -4.16 -1.07
N ILE A 221 1.09 -4.86 -1.84
CA ILE A 221 0.97 -4.65 -3.28
C ILE A 221 -0.43 -4.15 -3.61
N GLY A 222 -0.48 -2.94 -4.19
CA GLY A 222 -1.70 -2.33 -4.69
C GLY A 222 -1.68 -2.18 -6.21
N SER A 223 -2.73 -1.52 -6.73
CA SER A 223 -2.81 -1.11 -8.13
C SER A 223 -3.41 0.29 -8.26
N ASP A 224 -2.97 1.04 -9.27
CA ASP A 224 -3.29 2.46 -9.50
C ASP A 224 -3.50 2.75 -10.99
N ILE A 225 -4.75 3.06 -11.35
CA ILE A 225 -5.12 3.58 -12.67
C ILE A 225 -5.42 5.09 -12.64
N GLY A 226 -5.96 5.58 -11.52
CA GLY A 226 -6.43 6.96 -11.36
C GLY A 226 -6.20 7.52 -9.96
N GLY A 227 -5.24 6.99 -9.21
CA GLY A 227 -4.93 7.35 -7.83
C GLY A 227 -5.03 6.19 -6.84
N SER A 228 -5.33 4.97 -7.29
CA SER A 228 -5.68 3.86 -6.40
C SER A 228 -4.57 3.30 -5.50
N ILE A 229 -3.31 3.74 -5.66
CA ILE A 229 -2.23 3.56 -4.67
C ILE A 229 -2.02 4.86 -3.90
N ARG A 230 -1.88 5.97 -4.63
CA ARG A 230 -1.50 7.27 -4.05
C ARG A 230 -2.56 7.87 -3.11
N MET A 231 -3.84 7.75 -3.46
CA MET A 231 -4.96 8.27 -2.67
C MET A 231 -5.14 7.52 -1.34
N PRO A 232 -5.21 6.16 -1.32
CA PRO A 232 -5.16 5.43 -0.06
C PRO A 232 -3.91 5.73 0.78
N SER A 233 -2.75 5.81 0.15
CA SER A 233 -1.50 6.07 0.86
C SER A 233 -1.53 7.44 1.55
N TYR A 234 -2.01 8.46 0.84
CA TYR A 234 -2.22 9.80 1.38
C TYR A 234 -3.24 9.82 2.54
N PHE A 235 -4.38 9.15 2.41
CA PHE A 235 -5.42 9.15 3.46
C PHE A 235 -5.04 8.38 4.72
N ASN A 236 -4.09 7.42 4.62
CA ASN A 236 -3.65 6.60 5.74
C ASN A 236 -2.22 6.95 6.22
N GLY A 237 -1.58 7.97 5.64
CA GLY A 237 -0.26 8.43 6.08
C GLY A 237 0.84 7.38 5.89
N VAL A 238 0.80 6.66 4.77
CA VAL A 238 1.83 5.67 4.36
C VAL A 238 2.41 6.05 3.00
N PHE A 239 3.52 5.43 2.63
CA PHE A 239 4.14 5.64 1.33
C PHE A 239 3.52 4.71 0.29
N GLY A 240 3.31 5.21 -0.92
CA GLY A 240 2.82 4.42 -2.04
C GLY A 240 3.32 4.94 -3.36
N LEU A 241 3.79 4.04 -4.21
CA LEU A 241 4.41 4.38 -5.49
C LEU A 241 3.61 3.81 -6.65
N LYS A 242 3.16 4.69 -7.55
CA LYS A 242 2.68 4.29 -8.87
C LYS A 242 3.87 4.34 -9.85
N PRO A 243 4.43 3.21 -10.29
CA PRO A 243 5.58 3.22 -11.18
C PRO A 243 5.25 3.78 -12.58
N THR A 244 6.31 4.00 -13.35
CA THR A 244 6.21 4.32 -14.78
C THR A 244 5.61 3.13 -15.55
N PRO A 245 4.80 3.39 -16.59
CA PRO A 245 4.45 2.40 -17.60
C PRO A 245 5.58 1.46 -18.02
N GLY A 246 5.28 0.17 -18.14
CA GLY A 246 6.20 -0.86 -18.63
C GLY A 246 7.23 -1.38 -17.61
N ILE A 247 7.35 -0.79 -16.42
CA ILE A 247 8.33 -1.25 -15.42
C ILE A 247 7.87 -2.53 -14.70
N VAL A 248 6.61 -2.58 -14.30
CA VAL A 248 6.02 -3.69 -13.54
C VAL A 248 4.97 -4.38 -14.42
N PRO A 249 5.05 -5.70 -14.62
CA PRO A 249 4.07 -6.44 -15.41
C PRO A 249 2.67 -6.39 -14.78
N LEU A 250 1.63 -6.54 -15.61
CA LEU A 250 0.23 -6.47 -15.18
C LEU A 250 -0.45 -7.86 -15.15
N ASP A 251 0.27 -8.89 -15.55
CA ASP A 251 -0.20 -10.27 -15.61
C ASP A 251 -0.72 -10.74 -14.26
N GLY A 252 -1.97 -11.23 -14.26
CA GLY A 252 -2.69 -11.64 -13.05
C GLY A 252 -3.37 -10.50 -12.30
N HIS A 253 -3.49 -9.29 -12.87
CA HIS A 253 -4.37 -8.25 -12.35
C HIS A 253 -5.80 -8.38 -12.89
N LEU A 254 -6.80 -8.22 -12.00
CA LEU A 254 -8.21 -8.16 -12.35
C LEU A 254 -8.86 -6.80 -12.01
N PRO A 255 -9.76 -6.26 -12.86
CA PRO A 255 -9.98 -6.71 -14.24
C PRO A 255 -8.72 -6.55 -15.08
N GLU A 256 -8.60 -7.38 -16.11
CA GLU A 256 -7.50 -7.29 -17.07
C GLU A 256 -7.61 -5.93 -17.81
N PRO A 257 -6.52 -5.16 -17.89
CA PRO A 257 -6.54 -3.88 -18.58
C PRO A 257 -6.63 -4.10 -20.10
N VAL A 258 -7.56 -3.40 -20.75
CA VAL A 258 -7.73 -3.43 -22.21
C VAL A 258 -7.60 -2.03 -22.81
N GLY A 259 -7.02 -1.95 -24.01
CA GLY A 259 -6.80 -0.70 -24.74
C GLY A 259 -5.95 0.29 -23.96
N TYR A 260 -6.35 1.56 -23.93
CA TYR A 260 -5.59 2.61 -23.26
C TYR A 260 -5.46 2.41 -21.73
N ARG A 261 -6.29 1.55 -21.12
CA ARG A 261 -6.15 1.24 -19.69
C ARG A 261 -4.85 0.52 -19.37
N THR A 262 -4.25 -0.19 -20.34
CA THR A 262 -2.93 -0.82 -20.22
C THR A 262 -1.81 0.21 -20.07
N GLU A 263 -2.02 1.42 -20.59
CA GLU A 263 -1.10 2.56 -20.44
C GLU A 263 -1.28 3.31 -19.11
N MET A 264 -2.43 3.16 -18.46
CA MET A 264 -2.77 3.88 -17.23
C MET A 264 -2.55 3.04 -15.97
N LEU A 265 -2.98 1.78 -15.97
CA LEU A 265 -2.97 0.90 -14.82
C LEU A 265 -1.54 0.48 -14.46
N ARG A 266 -1.16 0.64 -13.19
CA ARG A 266 0.13 0.17 -12.68
C ARG A 266 -0.06 -0.62 -11.39
N ILE A 267 0.62 -1.74 -11.27
CA ILE A 267 0.83 -2.43 -9.99
C ILE A 267 2.02 -1.76 -9.30
N GLY A 268 1.96 -1.59 -7.98
CA GLY A 268 3.04 -0.93 -7.25
C GLY A 268 2.96 -1.12 -5.74
N PRO A 269 4.04 -0.77 -5.04
CA PRO A 269 4.13 -0.99 -3.61
C PRO A 269 3.42 0.07 -2.78
N ILE A 270 2.96 -0.35 -1.61
CA ILE A 270 2.57 0.49 -0.47
C ILE A 270 3.40 0.02 0.72
N CYS A 271 3.98 0.94 1.49
CA CYS A 271 4.84 0.60 2.62
C CYS A 271 4.81 1.68 3.70
N ARG A 272 5.26 1.32 4.90
CA ARG A 272 5.31 2.26 6.04
C ARG A 272 6.57 3.14 6.05
N TYR A 273 7.67 2.63 5.51
CA TYR A 273 8.96 3.31 5.47
C TYR A 273 9.35 3.59 4.01
N ALA A 274 9.81 4.81 3.73
CA ALA A 274 10.16 5.21 2.37
C ALA A 274 11.29 4.37 1.76
N GLU A 275 12.23 3.90 2.58
CA GLU A 275 13.35 3.04 2.14
C GLU A 275 12.86 1.73 1.48
N ASP A 276 11.72 1.19 1.93
CA ASP A 276 11.17 -0.06 1.42
C ASP A 276 10.64 0.07 -0.01
N LEU A 277 10.35 1.30 -0.50
CA LEU A 277 9.90 1.52 -1.88
C LEU A 277 10.94 1.03 -2.90
N THR A 278 12.22 1.24 -2.63
CA THR A 278 13.29 0.88 -3.56
C THR A 278 13.42 -0.63 -3.70
N VAL A 279 13.49 -1.37 -2.59
CA VAL A 279 13.59 -2.83 -2.63
C VAL A 279 12.33 -3.46 -3.21
N MET A 280 11.15 -2.98 -2.83
CA MET A 280 9.89 -3.48 -3.39
C MET A 280 9.81 -3.24 -4.90
N LEU A 281 10.17 -2.05 -5.38
CA LEU A 281 10.13 -1.78 -6.82
C LEU A 281 11.13 -2.65 -7.59
N LYS A 282 12.34 -2.87 -7.07
CA LYS A 282 13.33 -3.78 -7.67
C LYS A 282 12.81 -5.21 -7.78
N VAL A 283 12.11 -5.70 -6.76
CA VAL A 283 11.51 -7.04 -6.77
C VAL A 283 10.35 -7.13 -7.77
N LEU A 284 9.48 -6.13 -7.82
CA LEU A 284 8.29 -6.16 -8.68
C LEU A 284 8.61 -5.96 -10.17
N ALA A 285 9.67 -5.21 -10.48
CA ALA A 285 9.99 -4.79 -11.84
C ALA A 285 10.64 -5.88 -12.71
N ASP A 286 10.46 -5.76 -14.02
CA ASP A 286 11.16 -6.60 -15.00
C ASP A 286 12.57 -6.03 -15.24
N ASN A 287 13.60 -6.85 -15.06
CA ASN A 287 14.95 -6.33 -14.81
C ASN A 287 15.82 -6.30 -16.07
N ASP A 288 16.27 -5.09 -16.41
CA ASP A 288 17.63 -4.77 -16.92
C ASP A 288 17.85 -3.25 -16.93
N GLY A 289 16.83 -2.47 -17.30
CA GLY A 289 16.91 -0.99 -17.33
C GLY A 289 16.78 -0.32 -15.97
N LEU A 290 16.00 -0.89 -15.05
CA LEU A 290 15.68 -0.27 -13.77
C LEU A 290 16.85 -0.32 -12.78
N SER A 291 17.62 -1.41 -12.79
CA SER A 291 18.84 -1.55 -11.99
C SER A 291 19.90 -0.50 -12.33
N ARG A 292 19.87 0.06 -13.56
CA ARG A 292 20.75 1.15 -13.97
C ARG A 292 20.33 2.52 -13.46
N ILE A 293 19.11 2.67 -12.95
CA ILE A 293 18.56 3.94 -12.47
C ILE A 293 18.46 3.94 -10.94
N LEU A 294 18.00 2.83 -10.35
CA LEU A 294 17.79 2.73 -8.91
C LEU A 294 19.08 2.35 -8.16
N GLY A 295 19.50 3.22 -7.23
CA GLY A 295 20.66 3.00 -6.36
C GLY A 295 21.87 3.87 -6.71
N ASN A 296 21.82 4.62 -7.80
CA ASN A 296 22.81 5.64 -8.06
C ASN A 296 22.52 6.89 -7.22
N PRO A 297 23.53 7.49 -6.57
CA PRO A 297 23.39 8.80 -5.96
C PRO A 297 22.84 9.80 -6.99
N VAL A 298 21.77 10.49 -6.62
CA VAL A 298 21.22 11.59 -7.42
C VAL A 298 21.66 12.87 -6.77
N ASP A 299 22.38 13.71 -7.51
CA ASP A 299 22.66 15.06 -7.06
C ASP A 299 21.36 15.86 -7.03
N LEU A 300 20.99 16.32 -5.84
CA LEU A 300 19.80 17.13 -5.62
C LEU A 300 20.12 18.63 -5.80
N HIS A 301 21.39 19.00 -5.93
CA HIS A 301 21.83 20.37 -6.16
C HIS A 301 21.32 20.87 -7.53
N GLY A 302 20.40 21.84 -7.50
CA GLY A 302 19.74 22.34 -8.70
C GLY A 302 18.45 21.61 -9.11
N LEU A 303 17.94 20.69 -8.27
CA LEU A 303 16.65 20.05 -8.49
C LEU A 303 15.54 21.11 -8.56
N ARG A 304 14.85 21.18 -9.69
CA ARG A 304 13.71 22.07 -9.88
C ARG A 304 12.42 21.36 -9.49
N VAL A 305 11.81 21.79 -8.39
CA VAL A 305 10.55 21.24 -7.90
C VAL A 305 9.40 22.15 -8.32
N PHE A 306 8.48 21.61 -9.12
CA PHE A 306 7.22 22.27 -9.47
C PHE A 306 6.10 21.64 -8.63
N TYR A 307 5.24 22.48 -8.04
CA TYR A 307 4.11 22.03 -7.24
C TYR A 307 2.82 22.73 -7.64
N MET A 308 1.69 22.08 -7.39
CA MET A 308 0.35 22.60 -7.68
C MET A 308 -0.45 22.69 -6.38
N LYS A 309 -1.05 23.85 -6.09
CA LYS A 309 -1.91 24.06 -4.90
C LYS A 309 -3.36 23.58 -5.09
N GLY A 310 -3.62 22.82 -6.16
CA GLY A 310 -4.95 22.41 -6.60
C GLY A 310 -5.47 23.20 -7.80
N LEU A 311 -6.69 22.86 -8.25
CA LEU A 311 -7.35 23.48 -9.39
C LEU A 311 -8.37 24.51 -8.89
N LYS A 312 -8.29 25.75 -9.38
CA LYS A 312 -9.30 26.79 -9.09
C LYS A 312 -10.47 26.69 -10.07
N THR A 313 -11.39 25.77 -9.78
CA THR A 313 -12.60 25.52 -10.58
C THR A 313 -13.82 25.33 -9.67
N PRO A 314 -15.03 25.75 -10.09
CA PRO A 314 -16.26 25.51 -9.32
C PRO A 314 -16.58 24.03 -9.06
N LEU A 315 -15.91 23.10 -9.73
CA LEU A 315 -16.20 21.65 -9.63
C LEU A 315 -15.36 20.93 -8.56
N VAL A 316 -14.33 21.58 -8.00
CA VAL A 316 -13.37 20.93 -7.11
C VAL A 316 -13.17 21.81 -5.89
N GLN A 317 -13.30 21.23 -4.70
CA GLN A 317 -12.99 21.93 -3.47
C GLN A 317 -11.51 22.34 -3.47
N PRO A 318 -11.17 23.59 -3.14
CA PRO A 318 -9.80 24.01 -2.97
C PRO A 318 -9.07 23.19 -1.90
N LEU A 319 -7.75 23.15 -2.02
CA LEU A 319 -6.90 22.52 -1.01
C LEU A 319 -7.13 23.18 0.36
N SER A 320 -7.25 22.39 1.43
CA SER A 320 -7.40 22.95 2.77
C SER A 320 -6.13 23.68 3.22
N SER A 321 -6.26 24.61 4.16
CA SER A 321 -5.12 25.32 4.76
C SER A 321 -4.09 24.36 5.35
N ASP A 322 -4.55 23.27 5.98
CA ASP A 322 -3.66 22.25 6.55
C ASP A 322 -2.83 21.55 5.48
N CYS A 323 -3.45 21.20 4.34
CA CYS A 323 -2.75 20.58 3.23
C CYS A 323 -1.79 21.56 2.53
N GLU A 324 -2.19 22.83 2.38
CA GLU A 324 -1.28 23.87 1.89
C GLU A 324 -0.07 24.05 2.81
N ASN A 325 -0.28 24.07 4.12
CA ASN A 325 0.78 24.20 5.11
C ASN A 325 1.72 22.99 5.09
N ALA A 326 1.18 21.78 4.98
CA ALA A 326 1.97 20.56 4.82
C ALA A 326 2.83 20.62 3.55
N LEU A 327 2.26 21.03 2.42
CA LEU A 327 3.00 21.20 1.16
C LEU A 327 4.14 22.22 1.29
N ARG A 328 3.89 23.36 1.95
CA ARG A 328 4.92 24.38 2.20
C ARG A 328 6.05 23.84 3.08
N ARG A 329 5.74 23.06 4.12
CA ARG A 329 6.75 22.45 5.00
C ARG A 329 7.65 21.49 4.23
N VAL A 330 7.10 20.66 3.36
CA VAL A 330 7.88 19.75 2.49
C VAL A 330 8.80 20.56 1.57
N PHE A 331 8.27 21.62 0.96
CA PHE A 331 9.08 22.51 0.12
C PHE A 331 10.25 23.12 0.92
N PHE A 332 9.98 23.69 2.09
CA PHE A 332 11.06 24.25 2.93
C PHE A 332 12.09 23.18 3.34
N PHE A 333 11.66 21.97 3.69
CA PHE A 333 12.57 20.88 4.03
C PHE A 333 13.52 20.57 2.86
N CYS A 334 12.98 20.40 1.64
CA CYS A 334 13.77 20.06 0.45
C CYS A 334 14.73 21.15 -0.03
N PHE A 335 14.50 22.44 0.31
CA PHE A 335 15.30 23.56 -0.20
C PHE A 335 16.14 24.28 0.86
N VAL A 336 15.89 24.06 2.14
CA VAL A 336 16.62 24.71 3.24
C VAL A 336 17.50 23.71 4.01
N THR A 337 17.14 22.42 4.00
CA THR A 337 17.82 21.39 4.82
C THR A 337 18.68 20.43 4.00
N VAL A 338 18.43 20.31 2.69
CA VAL A 338 19.14 19.46 1.73
C VAL A 338 19.97 20.34 0.82
#